data_AF-A0A2M7IUQ7-F1
#
_entry.id   AF-A0A2M7IUQ7-F1
#
_cell.length_a   1.000
_cell.length_b   1.000
_cell.length_c   1.000
_cell.angle_alpha   90.00
_cell.angle_beta   90.00
_cell.angle_gamma   90.00
#
_symmetry.space_group_name_H-M   'P 1'
#
loop_
_entity.id
_entity.type
_entity.pdbx_description
1 polymer ?
#
loop_
_entity_poly.entity_id
_entity_poly.type
_entity_poly.pdbx_seq_one_letter_code
_entity_poly.pdbx_strand_id
1 'polypeptide(L)'
;MESLKNKTIVLTTAEEQSKETVNFFKNIGANLLTFPSLQVVLVDASTQLQTILNESKIDYLVFQSANAIKYFAQLVKEKNLDINYDNIKIACYGKRTAALCSQNQLKVDLVSGDFSAKGLVKLFAQESLENKTILLPGSLSVRDKFFEDLRRLGAIIKPLIVYDIRKPEKETITEEIEKIKTSAVDWYLFTSPVTYQNFVDLLEITNPTEFFKNGKIAAIGPNTKEALQEAKVRVDIFSKKFALTHAVANIERFSDAPTFQKKQLKKPKNRLKDRTIVLTRAEEQSQETFNFFKKKEANLISFPALEIVPIDASAKLQTILEEKKIDYLVFQSANAIKYFLQLVKEKNFHIDYENIKVACVGKKTAAVCAENQIKVDLVPEDFSTLGLLKLFAIEPLENKVVLLPRSAIGRDEFREGLKRFGATVKTVAVYDILMPAKESVAEEIEKIRTSKIDWYLFTSPSTYQNFLALMEITKPREFFGKSKIAAIGPTTKDAIERTRVRVDVVPKKFAVTHAVASIENYYTSPPQKKLPKSQYQASAQFQPQHPPEKKVIRYVLKKRKPKNEN
;
A
#
# COMPACT_ATOMS: atom_id res chain seq x y z
N MET A 1 33.81 19.90 0.92
CA MET A 1 34.31 18.50 1.04
C MET A 1 34.88 18.20 2.42
N GLU A 2 35.32 19.18 3.24
CA GLU A 2 35.87 18.92 4.59
C GLU A 2 34.81 18.75 5.70
N SER A 3 33.55 19.12 5.47
CA SER A 3 32.53 19.21 6.54
C SER A 3 32.02 17.87 7.10
N LEU A 4 32.28 16.76 6.41
CA LEU A 4 31.94 15.40 6.89
C LEU A 4 33.17 14.59 7.32
N LYS A 5 34.37 15.19 7.28
CA LYS A 5 35.60 14.56 7.74
C LYS A 5 35.49 14.23 9.24
N ASN A 6 35.84 12.99 9.60
CA ASN A 6 35.77 12.43 10.95
C ASN A 6 34.36 12.36 11.56
N LYS A 7 33.30 12.62 10.78
CA LYS A 7 31.91 12.51 11.26
C LYS A 7 31.44 11.06 11.20
N THR A 8 30.78 10.61 12.26
CA THR A 8 30.21 9.27 12.33
C THR A 8 28.82 9.25 11.72
N ILE A 9 28.64 8.46 10.66
CA ILE A 9 27.40 8.40 9.88
C ILE A 9 26.85 6.98 9.93
N VAL A 10 25.65 6.81 10.48
CA VAL A 10 24.88 5.57 10.38
C VAL A 10 24.09 5.58 9.08
N LEU A 11 24.26 4.54 8.27
CA LEU A 11 23.58 4.36 7.00
C LEU A 11 22.72 3.09 7.05
N THR A 12 21.39 3.26 7.02
CA THR A 12 20.42 2.14 7.03
C THR A 12 20.12 1.66 5.60
N THR A 13 20.55 0.45 5.26
CA THR A 13 20.36 -0.12 3.91
C THR A 13 20.20 -1.64 3.97
N ALA A 14 19.97 -2.27 2.82
CA ALA A 14 20.19 -3.70 2.69
C ALA A 14 21.70 -4.04 2.73
N GLU A 15 22.04 -5.24 3.18
CA GLU A 15 23.44 -5.72 3.27
C GLU A 15 24.24 -5.54 1.95
N GLU A 16 23.57 -5.61 0.80
CA GLU A 16 24.22 -5.68 -0.52
C GLU A 16 24.32 -4.36 -1.34
N GLN A 17 24.15 -3.17 -0.74
CA GLN A 17 24.31 -1.93 -1.53
C GLN A 17 25.77 -1.52 -1.79
N SER A 18 25.92 -0.79 -2.91
CA SER A 18 27.13 -0.67 -3.73
C SER A 18 28.37 -0.25 -2.96
N LYS A 19 29.46 -0.99 -3.17
CA LYS A 19 30.85 -0.59 -2.83
C LYS A 19 31.10 0.90 -3.12
N GLU A 20 30.51 1.45 -4.17
CA GLU A 20 30.54 2.86 -4.54
C GLU A 20 30.09 3.82 -3.42
N THR A 21 29.02 3.51 -2.69
CA THR A 21 28.51 4.37 -1.59
C THR A 21 29.44 4.32 -0.39
N VAL A 22 29.86 3.12 -0.01
CA VAL A 22 30.81 2.92 1.10
C VAL A 22 32.14 3.61 0.77
N ASN A 23 32.63 3.43 -0.47
CA ASN A 23 33.83 4.08 -0.96
C ASN A 23 33.67 5.60 -1.03
N PHE A 24 32.50 6.10 -1.40
CA PHE A 24 32.22 7.54 -1.39
C PHE A 24 32.41 8.13 0.02
N PHE A 25 31.77 7.56 1.04
CA PHE A 25 31.91 8.04 2.43
C PHE A 25 33.35 7.90 2.96
N LYS A 26 34.06 6.83 2.59
CA LYS A 26 35.48 6.66 2.91
C LYS A 26 36.33 7.76 2.24
N ASN A 27 36.10 8.07 0.97
CA ASN A 27 36.87 9.06 0.22
C ASN A 27 36.70 10.49 0.75
N ILE A 28 35.55 10.82 1.31
CA ILE A 28 35.32 12.12 1.99
C ILE A 28 35.79 12.13 3.46
N GLY A 29 36.36 11.02 3.95
CA GLY A 29 36.92 10.91 5.30
C GLY A 29 35.88 10.77 6.43
N ALA A 30 34.66 10.31 6.14
CA ALA A 30 33.63 10.06 7.15
C ALA A 30 33.76 8.65 7.75
N ASN A 31 33.42 8.51 9.04
CA ASN A 31 33.36 7.23 9.74
C ASN A 31 31.99 6.59 9.49
N LEU A 32 31.89 5.71 8.49
CA LEU A 32 30.62 5.09 8.11
C LEU A 32 30.32 3.83 8.95
N LEU A 33 29.20 3.85 9.67
CA LEU A 33 28.60 2.68 10.30
C LEU A 33 27.43 2.20 9.44
N THR A 34 27.56 1.03 8.82
CA THR A 34 26.47 0.43 8.06
C THR A 34 25.52 -0.32 8.99
N PHE A 35 24.22 -0.11 8.83
CA PHE A 35 23.19 -0.86 9.55
C PHE A 35 22.30 -1.61 8.53
N PRO A 36 22.47 -2.93 8.41
CA PRO A 36 21.60 -3.75 7.58
C PRO A 36 20.20 -3.77 8.22
N SER A 37 19.29 -2.99 7.64
CA SER A 37 17.89 -2.88 8.09
C SER A 37 16.95 -3.67 7.19
N LEU A 38 17.49 -4.22 6.09
CA LEU A 38 16.82 -5.15 5.20
C LEU A 38 17.81 -6.27 4.88
N GLN A 39 17.31 -7.49 4.81
CA GLN A 39 18.05 -8.64 4.28
C GLN A 39 17.32 -9.19 3.07
N VAL A 40 18.10 -9.71 2.12
CA VAL A 40 17.55 -10.44 0.99
C VAL A 40 17.71 -11.92 1.30
N VAL A 41 16.58 -12.60 1.45
CA VAL A 41 16.54 -14.01 1.87
C VAL A 41 16.19 -14.85 0.66
N LEU A 42 16.93 -15.95 0.48
CA LEU A 42 16.59 -16.96 -0.53
C LEU A 42 15.20 -17.54 -0.20
N VAL A 43 14.35 -17.62 -1.21
CA VAL A 43 13.08 -18.33 -1.12
C VAL A 43 13.24 -19.66 -1.85
N ASP A 44 13.03 -20.76 -1.14
CA ASP A 44 13.09 -22.09 -1.73
C ASP A 44 11.87 -22.33 -2.63
N ALA A 45 12.02 -22.00 -3.91
CA ALA A 45 11.02 -22.26 -4.94
C ALA A 45 11.36 -23.51 -5.77
N SER A 46 12.15 -24.44 -5.23
CA SER A 46 12.63 -25.63 -5.97
C SER A 46 11.50 -26.50 -6.48
N THR A 47 10.51 -26.81 -5.65
CA THR A 47 9.33 -27.59 -6.05
C THR A 47 8.57 -26.89 -7.18
N GLN A 48 8.30 -25.59 -7.05
CA GLN A 48 7.61 -24.81 -8.08
C GLN A 48 8.39 -24.80 -9.40
N LEU A 49 9.71 -24.61 -9.32
CA LEU A 49 10.58 -24.61 -10.49
C LEU A 49 10.61 -25.99 -11.17
N GLN A 50 10.72 -27.08 -10.42
CA GLN A 50 10.64 -28.45 -10.96
C GLN A 50 9.30 -28.70 -11.65
N THR A 51 8.19 -28.31 -11.02
CA THR A 51 6.85 -28.41 -11.63
C THR A 51 6.81 -27.65 -12.96
N ILE A 52 7.28 -26.39 -12.99
CA ILE A 52 7.32 -25.59 -14.22
C ILE A 52 8.17 -26.27 -15.31
N LEU A 53 9.34 -26.80 -14.95
CA LEU A 53 10.25 -27.48 -15.88
C LEU A 53 9.62 -28.77 -16.46
N ASN A 54 8.84 -29.50 -15.67
CA ASN A 54 8.19 -30.74 -16.09
C ASN A 54 6.93 -30.50 -16.94
N GLU A 55 6.18 -29.44 -16.64
CA GLU A 55 4.86 -29.20 -17.25
C GLU A 55 4.90 -28.25 -18.44
N SER A 56 5.95 -27.45 -18.59
CA SER A 56 5.97 -26.37 -19.57
C SER A 56 7.35 -26.22 -20.22
N LYS A 57 7.38 -26.17 -21.55
CA LYS A 57 8.54 -25.65 -22.26
C LYS A 57 8.70 -24.17 -21.88
N ILE A 58 9.90 -23.79 -21.44
CA ILE A 58 10.26 -22.39 -21.19
C ILE A 58 10.88 -21.83 -22.48
N ASP A 59 10.31 -20.75 -23.03
CA ASP A 59 10.88 -20.07 -24.19
C ASP A 59 11.81 -18.92 -23.75
N TYR A 60 11.47 -18.24 -22.65
CA TYR A 60 12.24 -17.11 -22.13
C TYR A 60 12.47 -17.20 -20.62
N LEU A 61 13.68 -16.84 -20.20
CA LEU A 61 14.06 -16.60 -18.81
C LEU A 61 14.39 -15.12 -18.63
N VAL A 62 13.64 -14.41 -17.80
CA VAL A 62 13.70 -12.95 -17.74
C VAL A 62 14.08 -12.47 -16.35
N PHE A 63 15.17 -11.71 -16.27
CA PHE A 63 15.69 -11.17 -15.02
C PHE A 63 15.52 -9.65 -14.93
N GLN A 64 14.76 -9.23 -13.92
CA GLN A 64 14.43 -7.82 -13.68
C GLN A 64 15.43 -7.11 -12.76
N SER A 65 16.26 -7.85 -12.03
CA SER A 65 17.21 -7.31 -11.05
C SER A 65 18.45 -8.19 -10.92
N ALA A 66 19.54 -7.64 -10.38
CA ALA A 66 20.72 -8.43 -10.04
C ALA A 66 20.41 -9.52 -9.01
N ASN A 67 19.56 -9.22 -8.02
CA ASN A 67 19.16 -10.19 -7.00
C ASN A 67 18.39 -11.36 -7.63
N ALA A 68 17.55 -11.11 -8.63
CA ALA A 68 16.81 -12.18 -9.31
C ALA A 68 17.75 -13.26 -9.87
N ILE A 69 18.87 -12.88 -10.48
CA ILE A 69 19.85 -13.83 -11.02
C ILE A 69 20.62 -14.49 -9.90
N LYS A 70 21.12 -13.70 -8.94
CA LYS A 70 21.92 -14.21 -7.82
C LYS A 70 21.17 -15.35 -7.11
N TYR A 71 19.94 -15.08 -6.68
CA TYR A 71 19.16 -16.02 -5.90
C TYR A 71 18.56 -17.15 -6.74
N PHE A 72 18.27 -16.90 -8.03
CA PHE A 72 17.91 -17.98 -8.95
C PHE A 72 19.08 -18.96 -9.17
N ALA A 73 20.27 -18.46 -9.48
CA ALA A 73 21.46 -19.28 -9.67
C ALA A 73 21.85 -20.02 -8.38
N GLN A 74 21.72 -19.36 -7.23
CA GLN A 74 21.89 -19.99 -5.92
C GLN A 74 20.89 -21.14 -5.71
N LEU A 75 19.59 -20.91 -5.95
CA LEU A 75 18.55 -21.94 -5.85
C LEU A 75 18.88 -23.15 -6.74
N VAL A 76 19.19 -22.91 -8.01
CA VAL A 76 19.50 -23.97 -8.99
C VAL A 76 20.70 -24.80 -8.55
N LYS A 77 21.76 -24.13 -8.06
CA LYS A 77 22.98 -24.80 -7.58
C LYS A 77 22.75 -25.58 -6.29
N GLU A 78 22.14 -24.97 -5.28
CA GLU A 78 21.92 -25.60 -3.97
C GLU A 78 20.98 -26.81 -4.04
N LYS A 79 20.04 -26.78 -4.98
CA LYS A 79 19.02 -27.83 -5.16
C LYS A 79 19.36 -28.79 -6.30
N ASN A 80 20.53 -28.64 -6.92
CA ASN A 80 21.01 -29.45 -8.04
C ASN A 80 19.95 -29.60 -9.15
N LEU A 81 19.32 -28.49 -9.53
CA LEU A 81 18.27 -28.48 -10.55
C LEU A 81 18.89 -28.48 -11.94
N ASP A 82 18.52 -29.45 -12.76
CA ASP A 82 18.96 -29.53 -14.15
C ASP A 82 18.07 -28.66 -15.03
N ILE A 83 18.65 -27.61 -15.61
CA ILE A 83 17.96 -26.69 -16.52
C ILE A 83 18.71 -26.71 -17.84
N ASN A 84 18.03 -27.16 -18.89
CA ASN A 84 18.55 -27.07 -20.25
C ASN A 84 18.35 -25.63 -20.78
N TYR A 85 19.45 -24.88 -20.85
CA TYR A 85 19.44 -23.49 -21.33
C TYR A 85 19.53 -23.35 -22.86
N ASP A 86 19.85 -24.42 -23.62
CA ASP A 86 20.15 -24.33 -25.06
C ASP A 86 18.99 -23.78 -25.90
N ASN A 87 17.75 -23.95 -25.40
CA ASN A 87 16.53 -23.51 -26.06
C ASN A 87 15.80 -22.37 -25.33
N ILE A 88 16.45 -21.74 -24.34
CA ILE A 88 15.87 -20.67 -23.53
C ILE A 88 16.55 -19.35 -23.90
N LYS A 89 15.76 -18.38 -24.36
CA LYS A 89 16.25 -17.01 -24.57
C LYS A 89 16.31 -16.26 -23.24
N ILE A 90 17.42 -15.59 -22.94
CA ILE A 90 17.60 -14.86 -21.69
C ILE A 90 17.46 -13.36 -21.92
N ALA A 91 16.56 -12.73 -21.17
CA ALA A 91 16.29 -11.29 -21.27
C ALA A 91 16.54 -10.55 -19.95
N CYS A 92 17.15 -9.38 -20.01
CA CYS A 92 17.57 -8.60 -18.85
C CYS A 92 17.10 -7.14 -18.92
N TYR A 93 16.77 -6.57 -17.77
CA TYR A 93 16.45 -5.14 -17.68
C TYR A 93 17.63 -4.24 -17.99
N GLY A 94 18.88 -4.63 -17.73
CA GLY A 94 20.00 -3.73 -18.01
C GLY A 94 21.38 -4.33 -17.90
N LYS A 95 22.40 -3.52 -18.23
CA LYS A 95 23.80 -3.96 -18.35
C LYS A 95 24.36 -4.62 -17.09
N ARG A 96 24.01 -4.14 -15.89
CA ARG A 96 24.46 -4.75 -14.62
C ARG A 96 23.89 -6.16 -14.44
N THR A 97 22.59 -6.32 -14.69
CA THR A 97 21.87 -7.60 -14.65
C THR A 97 22.44 -8.55 -15.70
N ALA A 98 22.70 -8.06 -16.91
CA ALA A 98 23.30 -8.86 -17.98
C ALA A 98 24.74 -9.32 -17.63
N ALA A 99 25.57 -8.45 -17.07
CA ALA A 99 26.92 -8.81 -16.63
C ALA A 99 26.90 -9.93 -15.56
N LEU A 100 25.94 -9.89 -14.64
CA LEU A 100 25.78 -10.92 -13.62
C LEU A 100 25.27 -12.24 -14.23
N CYS A 101 24.42 -12.20 -15.26
CA CYS A 101 24.08 -13.40 -16.03
C CYS A 101 25.34 -14.05 -16.63
N SER A 102 26.20 -13.26 -17.27
CA SER A 102 27.44 -13.78 -17.85
C SER A 102 28.38 -14.38 -16.81
N GLN A 103 28.48 -13.78 -15.61
CA GLN A 103 29.24 -14.34 -14.48
C GLN A 103 28.68 -15.70 -14.00
N ASN A 104 27.38 -15.95 -14.19
CA ASN A 104 26.71 -17.22 -13.91
C ASN A 104 26.62 -18.11 -15.15
N GLN A 105 27.45 -17.88 -16.18
CA GLN A 105 27.50 -18.68 -17.41
C GLN A 105 26.19 -18.67 -18.23
N LEU A 106 25.32 -17.69 -17.99
CA LEU A 106 24.09 -17.48 -18.72
C LEU A 106 24.34 -16.49 -19.88
N LYS A 107 24.14 -16.97 -21.11
CA LYS A 107 24.23 -16.14 -22.31
C LYS A 107 22.98 -15.27 -22.42
N VAL A 108 23.16 -13.95 -22.45
CA VAL A 108 22.05 -12.98 -22.55
C VAL A 108 21.76 -12.66 -24.00
N ASP A 109 20.51 -12.83 -24.43
CA ASP A 109 20.06 -12.55 -25.79
C ASP A 109 19.45 -11.16 -25.94
N LEU A 110 18.76 -10.68 -24.90
CA LEU A 110 18.03 -9.41 -24.93
C LEU A 110 18.39 -8.54 -23.72
N VAL A 111 18.75 -7.28 -23.96
CA VAL A 111 18.98 -6.28 -22.91
C VAL A 111 18.20 -5.01 -23.25
N SER A 112 17.36 -4.56 -22.32
CA SER A 112 16.63 -3.30 -22.48
C SER A 112 17.60 -2.11 -22.55
N GLY A 113 17.53 -1.34 -23.64
CA GLY A 113 18.43 -0.21 -23.89
C GLY A 113 18.22 0.99 -22.97
N ASP A 114 17.01 1.16 -22.42
CA ASP A 114 16.65 2.24 -21.48
C ASP A 114 16.67 1.80 -20.01
N PHE A 115 17.18 0.59 -19.76
CA PHE A 115 17.28 -0.02 -18.44
C PHE A 115 15.94 -0.23 -17.72
N SER A 116 14.85 -0.32 -18.47
CA SER A 116 13.50 -0.38 -17.92
C SER A 116 12.68 -1.57 -18.43
N ALA A 117 11.65 -1.92 -17.64
CA ALA A 117 10.59 -2.84 -18.03
C ALA A 117 9.95 -2.46 -19.36
N LYS A 118 9.73 -1.16 -19.61
CA LYS A 118 9.11 -0.67 -20.85
C LYS A 118 9.99 -0.93 -22.07
N GLY A 119 11.30 -0.72 -21.94
CA GLY A 119 12.23 -1.02 -23.03
C GLY A 119 12.26 -2.51 -23.37
N LEU A 120 12.15 -3.38 -22.36
CA LEU A 120 12.07 -4.82 -22.60
C LEU A 120 10.75 -5.23 -23.27
N VAL A 121 9.61 -4.65 -22.86
CA VAL A 121 8.31 -4.83 -23.55
C VAL A 121 8.40 -4.41 -25.01
N LYS A 122 9.10 -3.30 -25.33
CA LYS A 122 9.29 -2.87 -26.72
C LYS A 122 10.08 -3.88 -27.55
N LEU A 123 11.16 -4.45 -26.99
CA LEU A 123 11.91 -5.51 -27.65
C LEU A 123 11.05 -6.75 -27.87
N PHE A 124 10.29 -7.14 -26.86
CA PHE A 124 9.37 -8.25 -26.96
C PHE A 124 8.22 -8.02 -27.95
N ALA A 125 7.75 -6.80 -28.12
CA ALA A 125 6.73 -6.47 -29.12
C ALA A 125 7.26 -6.55 -30.57
N GLN A 126 8.58 -6.58 -30.76
CA GLN A 126 9.21 -6.83 -32.06
C GLN A 126 9.36 -8.33 -32.34
N GLU A 127 9.21 -9.18 -31.32
CA GLU A 127 9.14 -10.63 -31.43
C GLU A 127 7.67 -11.09 -31.30
N SER A 128 7.33 -12.27 -31.80
CA SER A 128 6.03 -12.87 -31.46
C SER A 128 6.14 -13.59 -30.13
N LEU A 129 5.36 -13.14 -29.14
CA LEU A 129 5.24 -13.78 -27.83
C LEU A 129 4.00 -14.68 -27.72
N GLU A 130 3.27 -14.89 -28.81
CA GLU A 130 2.06 -15.70 -28.79
C GLU A 130 2.36 -17.14 -28.35
N ASN A 131 1.70 -17.59 -27.27
CA ASN A 131 1.89 -18.89 -26.63
C ASN A 131 3.32 -19.16 -26.12
N LYS A 132 4.16 -18.12 -26.00
CA LYS A 132 5.52 -18.25 -25.48
C LYS A 132 5.52 -18.22 -23.96
N THR A 133 6.17 -19.20 -23.34
CA THR A 133 6.28 -19.27 -21.88
C THR A 133 7.46 -18.45 -21.40
N ILE A 134 7.20 -17.52 -20.48
CA ILE A 134 8.21 -16.66 -19.87
C ILE A 134 8.31 -16.99 -18.38
N LEU A 135 9.45 -17.56 -17.98
CA LEU A 135 9.82 -17.74 -16.57
C LEU A 135 10.42 -16.42 -16.03
N LEU A 136 9.87 -15.93 -14.93
CA LEU A 136 10.24 -14.66 -14.30
C LEU A 136 10.70 -14.88 -12.85
N PRO A 137 11.99 -15.18 -12.62
CA PRO A 137 12.57 -15.18 -11.29
C PRO A 137 12.61 -13.76 -10.72
N GLY A 138 12.23 -13.60 -9.45
CA GLY A 138 12.34 -12.32 -8.77
C GLY A 138 11.79 -12.32 -7.36
N SER A 139 11.52 -11.12 -6.83
CA SER A 139 10.67 -10.93 -5.66
C SER A 139 9.22 -10.68 -6.09
N LEU A 140 8.25 -10.99 -5.23
CA LEU A 140 6.86 -10.69 -5.58
C LEU A 140 6.61 -9.19 -5.77
N SER A 141 6.04 -8.84 -6.93
CA SER A 141 5.39 -7.56 -7.18
C SER A 141 4.01 -7.79 -7.79
N VAL A 142 2.98 -7.62 -6.99
CA VAL A 142 1.56 -7.88 -7.34
C VAL A 142 1.02 -6.89 -8.38
N ARG A 143 1.73 -5.78 -8.58
CA ARG A 143 1.37 -4.68 -9.49
C ARG A 143 2.38 -4.54 -10.61
N ASP A 144 2.95 -5.64 -11.07
CA ASP A 144 3.89 -5.54 -12.17
C ASP A 144 3.14 -5.35 -13.49
N LYS A 145 2.96 -4.08 -13.87
CA LYS A 145 2.46 -3.66 -15.19
C LYS A 145 3.22 -4.37 -16.32
N PHE A 146 4.48 -4.73 -16.10
CA PHE A 146 5.25 -5.54 -17.03
C PHE A 146 4.56 -6.88 -17.35
N PHE A 147 3.99 -7.57 -16.35
CA PHE A 147 3.31 -8.85 -16.58
C PHE A 147 2.03 -8.66 -17.40
N GLU A 148 1.29 -7.58 -17.16
CA GLU A 148 0.11 -7.24 -17.96
C GLU A 148 0.49 -6.93 -19.40
N ASP A 149 1.54 -6.15 -19.59
CA ASP A 149 2.03 -5.78 -20.90
C ASP A 149 2.55 -7.01 -21.68
N LEU A 150 3.27 -7.95 -21.05
CA LEU A 150 3.68 -9.19 -21.70
C LEU A 150 2.51 -10.12 -22.06
N ARG A 151 1.50 -10.23 -21.20
CA ARG A 151 0.29 -11.03 -21.51
C ARG A 151 -0.51 -10.45 -22.66
N ARG A 152 -0.56 -9.11 -22.79
CA ARG A 152 -1.17 -8.45 -23.95
C ARG A 152 -0.45 -8.78 -25.26
N LEU A 153 0.83 -9.16 -25.19
CA LEU A 153 1.60 -9.66 -26.32
C LEU A 153 1.41 -11.17 -26.56
N GLY A 154 0.56 -11.85 -25.79
CA GLY A 154 0.25 -13.28 -25.96
C GLY A 154 1.12 -14.24 -25.13
N ALA A 155 1.98 -13.72 -24.25
CA ALA A 155 2.87 -14.55 -23.44
C ALA A 155 2.17 -15.27 -22.29
N ILE A 156 2.60 -16.50 -22.03
CA ILE A 156 2.25 -17.29 -20.84
C ILE A 156 3.28 -16.99 -19.75
N ILE A 157 2.88 -16.25 -18.72
CA ILE A 157 3.80 -15.80 -17.67
C ILE A 157 3.83 -16.77 -16.49
N LYS A 158 5.01 -17.29 -16.16
CA LYS A 158 5.30 -18.14 -15.00
C LYS A 158 6.18 -17.37 -14.00
N PRO A 159 5.59 -16.67 -13.01
CA PRO A 159 6.38 -15.99 -11.99
C PRO A 159 6.99 -17.00 -11.02
N LEU A 160 8.26 -16.81 -10.66
CA LEU A 160 8.99 -17.64 -9.71
C LEU A 160 9.62 -16.75 -8.64
N ILE A 161 9.15 -16.86 -7.39
CA ILE A 161 9.72 -16.05 -6.31
C ILE A 161 10.95 -16.77 -5.77
N VAL A 162 12.13 -16.25 -6.08
CA VAL A 162 13.40 -16.86 -5.64
C VAL A 162 14.07 -16.07 -4.52
N TYR A 163 13.59 -14.87 -4.21
CA TYR A 163 14.04 -14.11 -3.05
C TYR A 163 12.94 -13.23 -2.49
N ASP A 164 13.08 -12.92 -1.20
CA ASP A 164 12.28 -11.91 -0.52
C ASP A 164 13.17 -10.88 0.16
N ILE A 165 12.63 -9.69 0.39
CA ILE A 165 13.30 -8.62 1.12
C ILE A 165 12.58 -8.48 2.44
N ARG A 166 13.25 -8.87 3.53
CA ARG A 166 12.69 -8.94 4.88
C ARG A 166 13.50 -8.11 5.87
N LYS A 167 12.99 -7.96 7.08
CA LYS A 167 13.78 -7.48 8.21
C LYS A 167 14.82 -8.55 8.60
N PRO A 168 16.06 -8.18 8.94
CA PRO A 168 17.04 -9.10 9.51
C PRO A 168 16.59 -9.70 10.85
N GLU A 169 17.05 -10.91 11.14
CA GLU A 169 16.96 -11.45 12.49
C GLU A 169 17.96 -10.73 13.39
N LYS A 170 17.57 -10.38 14.60
CA LYS A 170 18.38 -9.53 15.50
C LYS A 170 19.75 -10.14 15.77
N GLU A 171 19.79 -11.46 15.89
CA GLU A 171 20.97 -12.28 16.18
C GLU A 171 22.03 -12.15 15.07
N THR A 172 21.60 -11.96 13.82
CA THR A 172 22.49 -11.87 12.65
C THR A 172 23.24 -10.54 12.55
N ILE A 173 22.83 -9.51 13.31
CA ILE A 173 23.36 -8.15 13.23
C ILE A 173 23.75 -7.59 14.61
N THR A 174 24.03 -8.47 15.56
CA THR A 174 24.29 -8.12 16.96
C THR A 174 25.47 -7.15 17.10
N GLU A 175 26.53 -7.35 16.31
CA GLU A 175 27.69 -6.45 16.33
C GLU A 175 27.34 -5.04 15.85
N GLU A 176 26.56 -4.90 14.77
CA GLU A 176 26.11 -3.61 14.24
C GLU A 176 25.21 -2.89 15.24
N ILE A 177 24.32 -3.63 15.92
CA ILE A 177 23.47 -3.09 16.99
C ILE A 177 24.34 -2.52 18.11
N GLU A 178 25.29 -3.28 18.62
CA GLU A 178 26.16 -2.84 19.73
C GLU A 178 27.07 -1.67 19.31
N LYS A 179 27.63 -1.71 18.09
CA LYS A 179 28.41 -0.60 17.52
C LYS A 179 27.59 0.69 17.49
N ILE A 180 26.32 0.64 17.09
CA ILE A 180 25.47 1.84 17.03
C ILE A 180 25.06 2.33 18.41
N LYS A 181 24.74 1.42 19.35
CA LYS A 181 24.39 1.79 20.73
C LYS A 181 25.53 2.46 21.49
N THR A 182 26.77 2.07 21.19
CA THR A 182 27.98 2.56 21.89
C THR A 182 28.66 3.74 21.19
N SER A 183 28.36 3.98 19.91
CA SER A 183 29.00 5.06 19.13
C SER A 183 28.28 6.40 19.29
N ALA A 184 29.07 7.49 19.38
CA ALA A 184 28.56 8.84 19.19
C ALA A 184 28.29 9.07 17.69
N VAL A 185 27.01 9.06 17.31
CA VAL A 185 26.58 9.22 15.91
C VAL A 185 26.26 10.68 15.60
N ASP A 186 26.94 11.26 14.59
CA ASP A 186 26.66 12.61 14.11
C ASP A 186 25.45 12.64 13.16
N TRP A 187 25.29 11.61 12.32
CA TRP A 187 24.24 11.52 11.30
C TRP A 187 23.61 10.14 11.21
N TYR A 188 22.28 10.08 11.11
CA TYR A 188 21.51 8.90 10.74
C TYR A 188 20.88 9.11 9.37
N LEU A 189 21.15 8.21 8.42
CA LEU A 189 20.63 8.27 7.07
C LEU A 189 19.64 7.12 6.81
N PHE A 190 18.37 7.49 6.63
CA PHE A 190 17.28 6.56 6.34
C PHE A 190 16.92 6.54 4.85
N THR A 191 16.97 5.36 4.25
CA THR A 191 16.76 5.15 2.80
C THR A 191 15.31 4.77 2.44
N SER A 192 14.46 4.47 3.42
CA SER A 192 13.01 4.28 3.24
C SER A 192 12.28 4.37 4.59
N PRO A 193 10.94 4.48 4.60
CA PRO A 193 10.15 4.28 5.81
C PRO A 193 10.41 2.93 6.49
N VAL A 194 10.56 1.86 5.69
CA VAL A 194 10.76 0.49 6.20
C VAL A 194 12.12 0.35 6.88
N THR A 195 13.18 0.95 6.33
CA THR A 195 14.52 0.89 6.94
C THR A 195 14.56 1.64 8.27
N TYR A 196 13.78 2.73 8.41
CA TYR A 196 13.60 3.40 9.70
C TYR A 196 12.83 2.54 10.70
N GLN A 197 11.71 1.95 10.30
CA GLN A 197 10.92 1.10 11.19
C GLN A 197 11.74 -0.10 11.67
N ASN A 198 12.44 -0.78 10.76
CA ASN A 198 13.28 -1.91 11.09
C ASN A 198 14.44 -1.50 12.01
N PHE A 199 15.04 -0.32 11.80
CA PHE A 199 16.06 0.21 12.71
C PHE A 199 15.52 0.38 14.14
N VAL A 200 14.35 1.00 14.31
CA VAL A 200 13.71 1.18 15.62
C VAL A 200 13.39 -0.15 16.27
N ASP A 201 12.83 -1.09 15.51
CA ASP A 201 12.47 -2.41 15.99
C ASP A 201 13.71 -3.21 16.43
N LEU A 202 14.76 -3.26 15.60
CA LEU A 202 15.97 -4.07 15.83
C LEU A 202 16.82 -3.54 17.01
N LEU A 203 16.86 -2.22 17.19
CA LEU A 203 17.50 -1.60 18.34
C LEU A 203 16.58 -1.52 19.58
N GLU A 204 15.33 -1.97 19.47
CA GLU A 204 14.32 -1.92 20.54
C GLU A 204 14.12 -0.51 21.11
N ILE A 205 14.08 0.48 20.23
CA ILE A 205 14.00 1.89 20.62
C ILE A 205 12.57 2.21 21.09
N THR A 206 12.40 2.33 22.40
CA THR A 206 11.11 2.67 23.03
C THR A 206 10.80 4.17 22.99
N ASN A 207 11.84 5.02 22.96
CA ASN A 207 11.71 6.47 22.85
C ASN A 207 12.62 7.04 21.73
N PRO A 208 12.13 7.06 20.48
CA PRO A 208 12.89 7.58 19.35
C PRO A 208 13.34 9.04 19.52
N THR A 209 12.53 9.88 20.18
CA THR A 209 12.90 11.29 20.39
C THR A 209 14.15 11.44 21.23
N GLU A 210 14.25 10.64 22.30
CA GLU A 210 15.42 10.63 23.19
C GLU A 210 16.63 9.99 22.52
N PHE A 211 16.44 8.87 21.82
CA PHE A 211 17.52 8.16 21.12
C PHE A 211 18.24 9.08 20.11
N PHE A 212 17.49 9.84 19.31
CA PHE A 212 18.04 10.71 18.27
C PHE A 212 18.38 12.14 18.74
N LYS A 213 18.43 12.40 20.04
CA LYS A 213 18.64 13.77 20.58
C LYS A 213 19.95 14.40 20.11
N ASN A 214 21.02 13.60 20.01
CA ASN A 214 22.38 14.08 19.74
C ASN A 214 22.82 13.95 18.28
N GLY A 215 22.22 13.05 17.50
CA GLY A 215 22.58 12.81 16.09
C GLY A 215 21.58 13.42 15.11
N LYS A 216 22.06 14.09 14.06
CA LYS A 216 21.23 14.66 13.00
C LYS A 216 20.62 13.56 12.14
N ILE A 217 19.47 13.81 11.53
CA ILE A 217 18.73 12.83 10.74
C ILE A 217 18.55 13.33 9.31
N ALA A 218 18.98 12.50 8.37
CA ALA A 218 18.80 12.66 6.95
C ALA A 218 17.85 11.59 6.40
N ALA A 219 16.84 12.02 5.66
CA ALA A 219 15.92 11.15 4.93
C ALA A 219 16.24 11.19 3.44
N ILE A 220 16.29 10.03 2.77
CA ILE A 220 16.58 10.01 1.32
C ILE A 220 15.51 10.73 0.48
N GLY A 221 14.28 10.80 1.00
CA GLY A 221 13.11 11.24 0.25
C GLY A 221 11.95 11.71 1.13
N PRO A 222 10.92 12.31 0.52
CA PRO A 222 9.75 12.81 1.22
C PRO A 222 9.05 11.73 2.04
N ASN A 223 8.80 10.54 1.49
CA ASN A 223 8.11 9.45 2.19
C ASN A 223 8.85 9.02 3.47
N THR A 224 10.18 8.95 3.42
CA THR A 224 11.00 8.57 4.58
C THR A 224 10.97 9.66 5.65
N LYS A 225 11.11 10.93 5.26
CA LYS A 225 10.98 12.08 6.17
C LYS A 225 9.64 12.03 6.90
N GLU A 226 8.61 11.71 6.14
CA GLU A 226 7.24 11.68 6.54
C GLU A 226 6.92 10.60 7.57
N ALA A 227 7.50 9.40 7.42
CA ALA A 227 7.42 8.33 8.41
C ALA A 227 8.17 8.69 9.71
N LEU A 228 9.35 9.31 9.58
CA LEU A 228 10.12 9.83 10.73
C LEU A 228 9.29 10.87 11.53
N GLN A 229 8.64 11.80 10.83
CA GLN A 229 7.83 12.84 11.47
C GLN A 229 6.58 12.28 12.17
N GLU A 230 5.93 11.25 11.61
CA GLU A 230 4.82 10.54 12.26
C GLU A 230 5.25 9.87 13.55
N ALA A 231 6.48 9.34 13.59
CA ALA A 231 7.11 8.82 14.81
C ALA A 231 7.64 9.92 15.75
N LYS A 232 7.33 11.21 15.49
CA LYS A 232 7.80 12.40 16.23
C LYS A 232 9.32 12.56 16.24
N VAL A 233 10.01 11.94 15.28
CA VAL A 233 11.45 12.07 15.10
C VAL A 233 11.75 13.29 14.23
N ARG A 234 12.74 14.10 14.64
CA ARG A 234 13.19 15.26 13.87
C ARG A 234 13.83 14.82 12.55
N VAL A 235 13.68 15.63 11.51
CA VAL A 235 14.36 15.40 10.23
C VAL A 235 15.08 16.69 9.88
N ASP A 236 16.40 16.67 9.94
CA ASP A 236 17.23 17.85 9.67
C ASP A 236 17.37 18.08 8.17
N ILE A 237 17.48 16.99 7.38
CA ILE A 237 17.66 17.06 5.93
C ILE A 237 16.81 16.01 5.23
N PHE A 238 16.33 16.35 4.04
CA PHE A 238 15.85 15.35 3.09
C PHE A 238 16.05 15.81 1.64
N SER A 239 16.15 14.85 0.71
CA SER A 239 16.25 15.14 -0.72
C SER A 239 14.88 15.09 -1.41
N LYS A 240 14.64 15.99 -2.37
CA LYS A 240 13.51 15.88 -3.32
C LYS A 240 13.81 14.96 -4.50
N LYS A 241 15.09 14.60 -4.71
CA LYS A 241 15.57 13.67 -5.74
C LYS A 241 15.95 12.35 -5.06
N PHE A 242 15.31 11.25 -5.46
CA PHE A 242 15.42 9.92 -4.84
C PHE A 242 16.73 9.21 -5.21
N ALA A 243 17.87 9.75 -4.78
CA ALA A 243 19.17 9.15 -4.98
C ALA A 243 20.06 9.41 -3.76
N LEU A 244 20.80 8.37 -3.33
CA LEU A 244 21.65 8.44 -2.14
C LEU A 244 22.74 9.51 -2.30
N THR A 245 23.31 9.64 -3.50
CA THR A 245 24.27 10.72 -3.86
C THR A 245 23.72 12.12 -3.60
N HIS A 246 22.41 12.33 -3.77
CA HIS A 246 21.78 13.63 -3.50
C HIS A 246 21.51 13.84 -2.01
N ALA A 247 21.18 12.77 -1.27
CA ALA A 247 21.07 12.84 0.18
C ALA A 247 22.42 13.24 0.81
N VAL A 248 23.53 12.67 0.31
CA VAL A 248 24.87 12.99 0.80
C VAL A 248 25.30 14.41 0.43
N ALA A 249 25.08 14.85 -0.81
CA ALA A 249 25.36 16.23 -1.21
C ALA A 249 24.58 17.27 -0.38
N ASN A 250 23.37 16.93 0.10
CA ASN A 250 22.62 17.80 0.99
C ASN A 250 23.20 17.81 2.42
N ILE A 251 23.68 16.66 2.92
CA ILE A 251 24.35 16.53 4.22
C ILE A 251 25.64 17.38 4.26
N GLU A 252 26.41 17.40 3.17
CA GLU A 252 27.58 18.28 3.01
C GLU A 252 27.18 19.76 3.08
N ARG A 253 26.25 20.20 2.22
CA ARG A 253 25.81 21.61 2.15
C ARG A 253 25.27 22.16 3.47
N PHE A 254 24.66 21.31 4.28
CA PHE A 254 24.16 21.69 5.60
C PHE A 254 25.25 21.74 6.66
N SER A 255 26.32 20.95 6.50
CA SER A 255 27.45 20.92 7.42
C SER A 255 28.41 22.10 7.19
N ASP A 256 28.35 22.72 5.99
CA ASP A 256 29.08 23.95 5.63
C ASP A 256 28.32 25.26 5.95
N ALA A 257 27.08 25.20 6.47
CA ALA A 257 26.28 26.39 6.75
C ALA A 257 26.51 26.94 8.18
N PRO A 258 26.72 28.26 8.38
CA PRO A 258 26.85 28.84 9.70
C PRO A 258 25.58 28.60 10.54
N THR A 259 25.79 28.27 11.81
CA THR A 259 24.79 27.84 12.78
C THR A 259 23.60 28.81 12.82
N PHE A 260 22.47 28.42 12.24
CA PHE A 260 21.23 29.17 12.38
C PHE A 260 20.81 29.14 13.85
N GLN A 261 20.86 30.29 14.51
CA GLN A 261 20.41 30.45 15.89
C GLN A 261 18.95 29.98 16.02
N LYS A 262 18.71 29.12 17.02
CA LYS A 262 17.39 28.64 17.42
C LYS A 262 16.46 29.82 17.69
N LYS A 263 15.49 30.09 16.80
CA LYS A 263 14.25 30.75 17.22
C LYS A 263 13.48 29.73 18.08
N GLN A 264 13.31 30.04 19.36
CA GLN A 264 12.36 29.34 20.22
C GLN A 264 11.03 29.17 19.48
N LEU A 265 10.64 27.93 19.20
CA LEU A 265 9.30 27.60 18.74
C LEU A 265 8.34 27.95 19.89
N LYS A 266 7.70 29.12 19.80
CA LYS A 266 6.53 29.46 20.65
C LYS A 266 5.55 28.28 20.59
N LYS A 267 4.99 27.87 21.73
CA LYS A 267 3.92 26.85 21.81
C LYS A 267 2.96 27.05 20.62
N PRO A 268 2.66 26.01 19.83
CA PRO A 268 1.80 26.17 18.66
C PRO A 268 0.44 26.69 19.13
N LYS A 269 0.11 27.93 18.76
CA LYS A 269 -1.19 28.54 19.03
C LYS A 269 -2.24 27.65 18.36
N ASN A 270 -3.18 27.11 19.11
CA ASN A 270 -4.21 26.21 18.59
C ASN A 270 -5.12 26.98 17.60
N ARG A 271 -4.86 26.86 16.29
CA ARG A 271 -5.48 27.69 15.25
C ARG A 271 -6.87 27.19 14.82
N LEU A 272 -7.22 25.96 15.20
CA LEU A 272 -8.53 25.36 14.89
C LEU A 272 -9.53 25.51 16.02
N LYS A 273 -9.12 26.11 17.14
CA LYS A 273 -9.99 26.40 18.27
C LYS A 273 -11.28 27.09 17.80
N ASP A 274 -12.41 26.52 18.21
CA ASP A 274 -13.78 26.94 17.92
C ASP A 274 -14.19 26.94 16.43
N ARG A 275 -13.34 26.40 15.54
CA ARG A 275 -13.65 26.28 14.11
C ARG A 275 -14.50 25.06 13.84
N THR A 276 -15.55 25.23 13.04
CA THR A 276 -16.43 24.14 12.63
C THR A 276 -15.95 23.50 11.34
N ILE A 277 -15.64 22.21 11.41
CA ILE A 277 -15.12 21.41 10.29
C ILE A 277 -16.10 20.28 10.00
N VAL A 278 -16.57 20.20 8.75
CA VAL A 278 -17.35 19.06 8.26
C VAL A 278 -16.41 18.04 7.62
N LEU A 279 -16.56 16.77 7.99
CA LEU A 279 -15.75 15.66 7.48
C LEU A 279 -16.65 14.56 6.95
N THR A 280 -16.44 14.15 5.69
CA THR A 280 -17.47 13.43 4.91
C THR A 280 -17.35 11.89 4.84
N ARG A 281 -16.62 11.22 5.73
CA ARG A 281 -16.39 9.75 5.67
C ARG A 281 -16.93 9.02 6.90
N ALA A 282 -17.59 7.88 6.70
CA ALA A 282 -18.24 7.11 7.77
C ALA A 282 -17.30 6.31 8.70
N GLU A 283 -16.10 5.92 8.25
CA GLU A 283 -15.16 5.13 9.06
C GLU A 283 -14.48 5.92 10.21
N GLU A 284 -14.78 7.21 10.36
CA GLU A 284 -14.18 8.08 11.39
C GLU A 284 -15.07 8.27 12.63
N GLN A 285 -15.94 7.31 12.92
CA GLN A 285 -16.34 7.02 14.29
C GLN A 285 -15.19 6.42 15.13
N SER A 286 -13.98 6.28 14.57
CA SER A 286 -12.82 5.93 15.37
C SER A 286 -12.57 6.99 16.45
N GLN A 287 -12.46 6.53 17.69
CA GLN A 287 -12.15 7.38 18.85
C GLN A 287 -10.87 8.21 18.62
N GLU A 288 -9.95 7.72 17.78
CA GLU A 288 -8.70 8.38 17.43
C GLU A 288 -8.88 9.66 16.62
N THR A 289 -9.69 9.65 15.54
CA THR A 289 -9.99 10.86 14.76
C THR A 289 -10.74 11.87 15.63
N PHE A 290 -11.74 11.43 16.39
CA PHE A 290 -12.49 12.31 17.28
C PHE A 290 -11.58 12.93 18.35
N ASN A 291 -10.71 12.13 18.99
CA ASN A 291 -9.73 12.62 19.95
C ASN A 291 -8.72 13.58 19.32
N PHE A 292 -8.35 13.38 18.05
CA PHE A 292 -7.44 14.26 17.33
C PHE A 292 -8.04 15.67 17.14
N PHE A 293 -9.29 15.78 16.67
CA PHE A 293 -9.96 17.07 16.54
C PHE A 293 -10.30 17.69 17.91
N LYS A 294 -10.67 16.87 18.90
CA LYS A 294 -10.91 17.32 20.29
C LYS A 294 -9.66 17.94 20.92
N LYS A 295 -8.48 17.33 20.72
CA LYS A 295 -7.18 17.90 21.15
C LYS A 295 -6.86 19.24 20.49
N LYS A 296 -7.46 19.52 19.33
CA LYS A 296 -7.35 20.78 18.60
C LYS A 296 -8.48 21.76 18.94
N GLU A 297 -9.34 21.46 19.91
CA GLU A 297 -10.50 22.30 20.29
C GLU A 297 -11.36 22.71 19.08
N ALA A 298 -11.38 21.88 18.02
CA ALA A 298 -12.15 22.13 16.81
C ALA A 298 -13.52 21.45 16.91
N ASN A 299 -14.56 22.11 16.40
CA ASN A 299 -15.91 21.57 16.36
C ASN A 299 -16.04 20.67 15.12
N LEU A 300 -16.02 19.34 15.32
CA LEU A 300 -16.16 18.38 14.22
C LEU A 300 -17.63 18.04 14.00
N ILE A 301 -18.11 18.22 12.77
CA ILE A 301 -19.36 17.63 12.27
C ILE A 301 -18.98 16.46 11.38
N SER A 302 -19.19 15.24 11.88
CA SER A 302 -19.07 14.03 11.08
C SER A 302 -20.28 13.92 10.17
N PHE A 303 -20.09 13.79 8.87
CA PHE A 303 -21.14 13.60 7.88
C PHE A 303 -20.87 12.31 7.10
N PRO A 304 -21.53 11.19 7.39
CA PRO A 304 -21.21 9.94 6.73
C PRO A 304 -21.76 9.96 5.30
N ALA A 305 -20.94 10.30 4.30
CA ALA A 305 -21.36 10.31 2.90
C ALA A 305 -21.29 8.92 2.22
N LEU A 306 -20.90 7.89 2.98
CA LEU A 306 -20.83 6.49 2.55
C LEU A 306 -21.36 5.61 3.68
N GLU A 307 -22.01 4.52 3.35
CA GLU A 307 -22.53 3.54 4.31
C GLU A 307 -22.09 2.14 3.87
N ILE A 308 -21.72 1.31 4.85
CA ILE A 308 -21.39 -0.09 4.60
C ILE A 308 -22.63 -0.94 4.83
N VAL A 309 -23.16 -1.52 3.76
CA VAL A 309 -24.40 -2.31 3.79
C VAL A 309 -24.10 -3.79 3.58
N PRO A 310 -24.74 -4.71 4.32
CA PRO A 310 -24.60 -6.14 4.07
C PRO A 310 -25.17 -6.53 2.70
N ILE A 311 -24.59 -7.54 2.07
CA ILE A 311 -25.15 -8.19 0.87
C ILE A 311 -25.56 -9.61 1.26
N ASP A 312 -26.81 -9.99 0.97
CA ASP A 312 -27.24 -11.39 1.08
C ASP A 312 -26.64 -12.21 -0.07
N ALA A 313 -25.46 -12.78 0.18
CA ALA A 313 -24.77 -13.68 -0.73
C ALA A 313 -25.01 -15.17 -0.39
N SER A 314 -26.12 -15.48 0.31
CA SER A 314 -26.42 -16.83 0.82
C SER A 314 -26.41 -17.90 -0.26
N ALA A 315 -27.11 -17.69 -1.38
CA ALA A 315 -27.15 -18.66 -2.48
C ALA A 315 -25.75 -18.99 -3.02
N LYS A 316 -24.91 -17.96 -3.21
CA LYS A 316 -23.54 -18.15 -3.71
C LYS A 316 -22.66 -18.85 -2.69
N LEU A 317 -22.74 -18.46 -1.43
CA LEU A 317 -21.98 -19.10 -0.35
C LEU A 317 -22.41 -20.57 -0.19
N GLN A 318 -23.71 -20.85 -0.24
CA GLN A 318 -24.25 -22.21 -0.19
C GLN A 318 -23.66 -23.09 -1.29
N THR A 319 -23.69 -22.65 -2.56
CA THR A 319 -23.09 -23.40 -3.68
C THR A 319 -21.61 -23.70 -3.43
N ILE A 320 -20.84 -22.73 -2.92
CA ILE A 320 -19.42 -22.92 -2.63
C ILE A 320 -19.22 -23.94 -1.49
N LEU A 321 -20.05 -23.90 -0.45
CA LEU A 321 -19.97 -24.83 0.68
C LEU A 321 -20.40 -26.26 0.29
N GLU A 322 -21.36 -26.41 -0.63
CA GLU A 322 -21.81 -27.70 -1.17
C GLU A 322 -20.73 -28.41 -2.00
N GLU A 323 -19.83 -27.66 -2.64
CA GLU A 323 -18.64 -28.22 -3.31
C GLU A 323 -17.64 -28.86 -2.32
N LYS A 324 -17.82 -28.67 -1.00
CA LYS A 324 -17.07 -29.27 0.14
C LYS A 324 -15.54 -29.21 0.07
N LYS A 325 -14.97 -28.36 -0.79
CA LYS A 325 -13.53 -28.19 -0.92
C LYS A 325 -13.17 -26.72 -0.78
N ILE A 326 -12.76 -26.33 0.43
CA ILE A 326 -12.15 -25.03 0.71
C ILE A 326 -10.84 -25.34 1.44
N ASP A 327 -9.72 -24.93 0.88
CA ASP A 327 -8.41 -25.11 1.50
C ASP A 327 -8.00 -23.85 2.29
N TYR A 328 -8.40 -22.67 1.79
CA TYR A 328 -8.08 -21.39 2.43
C TYR A 328 -9.29 -20.46 2.52
N LEU A 329 -9.40 -19.74 3.63
CA LEU A 329 -10.33 -18.63 3.83
C LEU A 329 -9.53 -17.35 4.05
N VAL A 330 -9.73 -16.35 3.19
CA VAL A 330 -8.87 -15.15 3.18
C VAL A 330 -9.67 -13.88 3.44
N PHE A 331 -9.25 -13.11 4.45
CA PHE A 331 -9.86 -11.82 4.80
C PHE A 331 -8.91 -10.64 4.55
N GLN A 332 -9.36 -9.72 3.71
CA GLN A 332 -8.63 -8.48 3.39
C GLN A 332 -9.12 -7.25 4.18
N SER A 333 -10.15 -7.40 5.00
CA SER A 333 -10.65 -6.33 5.88
C SER A 333 -11.43 -6.90 7.05
N ALA A 334 -11.43 -6.17 8.18
CA ALA A 334 -12.29 -6.47 9.32
C ALA A 334 -13.79 -6.47 8.96
N ASN A 335 -14.20 -5.58 8.05
CA ASN A 335 -15.58 -5.54 7.56
C ASN A 335 -15.96 -6.83 6.82
N ALA A 336 -15.06 -7.38 5.99
CA ALA A 336 -15.32 -8.65 5.31
C ALA A 336 -15.59 -9.78 6.30
N ILE A 337 -14.85 -9.86 7.41
CA ILE A 337 -15.09 -10.84 8.48
C ILE A 337 -16.47 -10.60 9.10
N LYS A 338 -16.75 -9.39 9.55
CA LYS A 338 -18.01 -9.04 10.23
C LYS A 338 -19.23 -9.47 9.43
N TYR A 339 -19.31 -9.05 8.16
CA TYR A 339 -20.48 -9.33 7.33
C TYR A 339 -20.51 -10.77 6.82
N PHE A 340 -19.36 -11.41 6.65
CA PHE A 340 -19.30 -12.85 6.38
C PHE A 340 -19.86 -13.67 7.54
N LEU A 341 -19.41 -13.40 8.78
CA LEU A 341 -19.90 -14.10 9.96
C LEU A 341 -21.37 -13.81 10.25
N GLN A 342 -21.82 -12.58 9.98
CA GLN A 342 -23.24 -12.25 10.02
C GLN A 342 -24.04 -13.14 9.05
N LEU A 343 -23.63 -13.23 7.78
CA LEU A 343 -24.28 -14.07 6.78
C LEU A 343 -24.28 -15.55 7.18
N VAL A 344 -23.15 -16.06 7.69
CA VAL A 344 -23.00 -17.44 8.17
C VAL A 344 -23.98 -17.73 9.31
N LYS A 345 -24.06 -16.83 10.30
CA LYS A 345 -24.96 -16.96 11.45
C LYS A 345 -26.44 -16.87 11.05
N GLU A 346 -26.81 -15.87 10.24
CA GLU A 346 -28.20 -15.65 9.84
C GLU A 346 -28.79 -16.81 9.02
N LYS A 347 -27.94 -17.51 8.26
CA LYS A 347 -28.35 -18.63 7.40
C LYS A 347 -28.00 -20.00 7.97
N ASN A 348 -27.46 -20.06 9.20
CA ASN A 348 -26.99 -21.28 9.86
C ASN A 348 -26.02 -22.10 8.99
N PHE A 349 -25.10 -21.44 8.26
CA PHE A 349 -24.04 -22.16 7.56
C PHE A 349 -23.02 -22.71 8.56
N HIS A 350 -22.54 -23.91 8.31
CA HIS A 350 -21.43 -24.50 9.04
C HIS A 350 -20.15 -24.33 8.24
N ILE A 351 -19.12 -23.75 8.86
CA ILE A 351 -17.78 -23.62 8.30
C ILE A 351 -16.83 -24.37 9.23
N ASP A 352 -16.13 -25.34 8.66
CA ASP A 352 -15.13 -26.13 9.36
C ASP A 352 -13.79 -25.38 9.39
N TYR A 353 -13.64 -24.50 10.37
CA TYR A 353 -12.42 -23.72 10.55
C TYR A 353 -11.20 -24.56 10.99
N GLU A 354 -11.40 -25.80 11.44
CA GLU A 354 -10.30 -26.69 11.85
C GLU A 354 -9.55 -27.27 10.64
N ASN A 355 -10.26 -27.47 9.53
CA ASN A 355 -9.70 -28.04 8.29
C ASN A 355 -9.41 -26.99 7.20
N ILE A 356 -9.59 -25.70 7.49
CA ILE A 356 -9.32 -24.59 6.56
C ILE A 356 -8.20 -23.71 7.11
N LYS A 357 -7.21 -23.40 6.27
CA LYS A 357 -6.20 -22.39 6.64
C LYS A 357 -6.76 -20.98 6.50
N VAL A 358 -6.69 -20.16 7.54
CA VAL A 358 -7.20 -18.79 7.53
C VAL A 358 -6.07 -17.79 7.36
N ALA A 359 -6.22 -16.86 6.41
CA ALA A 359 -5.23 -15.83 6.15
C ALA A 359 -5.83 -14.43 6.28
N CYS A 360 -5.12 -13.52 6.95
CA CYS A 360 -5.55 -12.13 7.14
C CYS A 360 -4.51 -11.15 6.59
N VAL A 361 -4.97 -10.04 6.01
CA VAL A 361 -4.06 -9.02 5.48
C VAL A 361 -3.20 -8.34 6.56
N GLY A 362 -3.65 -8.30 7.81
CA GLY A 362 -2.87 -7.66 8.89
C GLY A 362 -3.46 -7.84 10.29
N LYS A 363 -2.70 -7.40 11.30
CA LYS A 363 -3.00 -7.60 12.74
C LYS A 363 -4.41 -7.20 13.16
N LYS A 364 -4.93 -6.05 12.70
CA LYS A 364 -6.29 -5.60 13.04
C LYS A 364 -7.37 -6.54 12.48
N THR A 365 -7.15 -7.11 11.30
CA THR A 365 -8.08 -8.07 10.68
C THR A 365 -8.00 -9.41 11.42
N ALA A 366 -6.79 -9.86 11.75
CA ALA A 366 -6.56 -11.09 12.52
C ALA A 366 -7.15 -11.02 13.95
N ALA A 367 -7.10 -9.84 14.60
CA ALA A 367 -7.72 -9.64 15.91
C ALA A 367 -9.23 -9.89 15.89
N VAL A 368 -9.93 -9.45 14.83
CA VAL A 368 -11.38 -9.70 14.67
C VAL A 368 -11.66 -11.20 14.46
N CYS A 369 -10.80 -11.94 13.76
CA CYS A 369 -10.90 -13.40 13.69
C CYS A 369 -10.76 -14.03 15.09
N ALA A 370 -9.76 -13.62 15.86
CA ALA A 370 -9.51 -14.15 17.21
C ALA A 370 -10.67 -13.87 18.18
N GLU A 371 -11.26 -12.67 18.13
CA GLU A 371 -12.47 -12.32 18.89
C GLU A 371 -13.67 -13.25 18.59
N ASN A 372 -13.68 -13.84 17.40
CA ASN A 372 -14.71 -14.79 16.95
C ASN A 372 -14.22 -16.25 16.99
N GLN A 373 -13.15 -16.55 17.74
CA GLN A 373 -12.59 -17.89 17.91
C GLN A 373 -12.12 -18.56 16.60
N ILE A 374 -11.77 -17.75 15.60
CA ILE A 374 -11.19 -18.23 14.34
C ILE A 374 -9.68 -18.12 14.44
N LYS A 375 -9.00 -19.27 14.42
CA LYS A 375 -7.53 -19.32 14.36
C LYS A 375 -7.06 -18.75 13.02
N VAL A 376 -6.05 -17.88 13.05
CA VAL A 376 -5.42 -17.32 11.85
C VAL A 376 -4.04 -17.96 11.67
N ASP A 377 -3.81 -18.58 10.52
CA ASP A 377 -2.57 -19.28 10.21
C ASP A 377 -1.55 -18.39 9.51
N LEU A 378 -2.02 -17.43 8.71
CA LEU A 378 -1.17 -16.59 7.87
C LEU A 378 -1.48 -15.10 8.05
N VAL A 379 -0.46 -14.33 8.45
CA VAL A 379 -0.50 -12.85 8.47
C VAL A 379 0.85 -12.32 7.99
N PRO A 380 0.91 -11.46 6.97
CA PRO A 380 2.18 -10.93 6.49
C PRO A 380 2.74 -9.88 7.46
N GLU A 381 4.06 -9.82 7.60
CA GLU A 381 4.74 -8.89 8.51
C GLU A 381 4.50 -7.42 8.15
N ASP A 382 4.36 -7.11 6.87
CA ASP A 382 4.15 -5.75 6.35
C ASP A 382 2.68 -5.32 6.33
N PHE A 383 1.77 -6.20 6.76
CA PHE A 383 0.32 -6.02 6.80
C PHE A 383 -0.29 -5.55 5.47
N SER A 384 0.28 -6.00 4.35
CA SER A 384 -0.12 -5.55 3.02
C SER A 384 -0.71 -6.68 2.18
N THR A 385 -1.55 -6.32 1.21
CA THR A 385 -2.05 -7.25 0.19
C THR A 385 -0.91 -7.90 -0.60
N LEU A 386 0.18 -7.16 -0.79
CA LEU A 386 1.39 -7.67 -1.45
C LEU A 386 2.08 -8.73 -0.58
N GLY A 387 2.27 -8.45 0.72
CA GLY A 387 2.83 -9.40 1.66
C GLY A 387 1.97 -10.67 1.77
N LEU A 388 0.65 -10.53 1.76
CA LEU A 388 -0.25 -11.69 1.79
C LEU A 388 -0.05 -12.57 0.56
N LEU A 389 0.10 -12.00 -0.65
CA LEU A 389 0.44 -12.80 -1.82
C LEU A 389 1.84 -13.41 -1.76
N LYS A 390 2.81 -12.79 -1.08
CA LYS A 390 4.14 -13.38 -0.88
C LYS A 390 4.05 -14.65 -0.06
N LEU A 391 3.26 -14.64 1.01
CA LEU A 391 2.98 -15.83 1.81
C LEU A 391 2.33 -16.93 0.96
N PHE A 392 1.36 -16.56 0.14
CA PHE A 392 0.66 -17.52 -0.71
C PHE A 392 1.51 -18.10 -1.84
N ALA A 393 2.54 -17.40 -2.28
CA ALA A 393 3.39 -17.86 -3.36
C ALA A 393 4.38 -18.96 -2.95
N ILE A 394 4.64 -19.10 -1.64
CA ILE A 394 5.43 -20.20 -1.08
C ILE A 394 4.55 -21.35 -0.56
N GLU A 395 3.22 -21.19 -0.60
CA GLU A 395 2.27 -22.26 -0.32
C GLU A 395 1.98 -23.06 -1.60
N PRO A 396 1.74 -24.38 -1.50
CA PRO A 396 1.37 -25.21 -2.65
C PRO A 396 -0.10 -24.94 -3.03
N LEU A 397 -0.33 -23.85 -3.75
CA LEU A 397 -1.66 -23.38 -4.14
C LEU A 397 -2.26 -24.09 -5.36
N GLU A 398 -1.49 -24.91 -6.06
CA GLU A 398 -1.97 -25.68 -7.21
C GLU A 398 -3.16 -26.57 -6.82
N ASN A 399 -4.27 -26.46 -7.56
CA ASN A 399 -5.52 -27.18 -7.29
C ASN A 399 -6.17 -26.90 -5.92
N LYS A 400 -5.74 -25.85 -5.21
CA LYS A 400 -6.32 -25.39 -3.94
C LYS A 400 -7.47 -24.43 -4.17
N VAL A 401 -8.50 -24.53 -3.34
CA VAL A 401 -9.66 -23.64 -3.40
C VAL A 401 -9.54 -22.56 -2.33
N VAL A 402 -9.56 -21.29 -2.76
CA VAL A 402 -9.49 -20.12 -1.88
C VAL A 402 -10.85 -19.43 -1.84
N LEU A 403 -11.50 -19.44 -0.68
CA LEU A 403 -12.69 -18.62 -0.42
C LEU A 403 -12.27 -17.21 0.00
N LEU A 404 -12.75 -16.21 -0.73
CA LEU A 404 -12.43 -14.79 -0.54
C LEU A 404 -13.70 -13.96 -0.31
N PRO A 405 -14.14 -13.78 0.95
CA PRO A 405 -15.15 -12.80 1.33
C PRO A 405 -14.62 -11.38 1.15
N ARG A 406 -15.40 -10.50 0.52
CA ARG A 406 -14.95 -9.16 0.12
C ARG A 406 -16.09 -8.16 -0.06
N SER A 407 -15.75 -6.88 -0.30
CA SER A 407 -16.72 -5.90 -0.82
C SER A 407 -17.10 -6.18 -2.27
N ALA A 408 -18.30 -5.75 -2.69
CA ALA A 408 -18.73 -5.84 -4.09
C ALA A 408 -17.77 -5.16 -5.07
N ILE A 409 -17.18 -4.02 -4.69
CA ILE A 409 -16.26 -3.21 -5.52
C ILE A 409 -14.78 -3.56 -5.23
N GLY A 410 -14.50 -4.70 -4.59
CA GLY A 410 -13.13 -5.05 -4.25
C GLY A 410 -12.23 -5.18 -5.49
N ARG A 411 -10.98 -4.72 -5.41
CA ARG A 411 -10.00 -4.78 -6.51
C ARG A 411 -9.59 -6.21 -6.86
N ASP A 412 -9.54 -6.54 -8.13
CA ASP A 412 -9.26 -7.90 -8.59
C ASP A 412 -7.78 -8.31 -8.53
N GLU A 413 -6.88 -7.37 -8.28
CA GLU A 413 -5.41 -7.56 -8.20
C GLU A 413 -5.02 -8.76 -7.32
N PHE A 414 -5.62 -8.88 -6.12
CA PHE A 414 -5.33 -9.99 -5.20
C PHE A 414 -5.84 -11.33 -5.71
N ARG A 415 -7.08 -11.35 -6.23
CA ARG A 415 -7.71 -12.54 -6.80
C ARG A 415 -6.90 -13.07 -7.98
N GLU A 416 -6.49 -12.19 -8.88
CA GLU A 416 -5.67 -12.56 -10.02
C GLU A 416 -4.26 -12.99 -9.59
N GLY A 417 -3.72 -12.43 -8.51
CA GLY A 417 -2.48 -12.91 -7.88
C GLY A 417 -2.58 -14.37 -7.42
N LEU A 418 -3.62 -14.73 -6.68
CA LEU A 418 -3.83 -16.11 -6.21
C LEU A 418 -4.03 -17.09 -7.37
N LYS A 419 -4.81 -16.72 -8.39
CA LYS A 419 -4.99 -17.54 -9.60
C LYS A 419 -3.66 -17.81 -10.33
N ARG A 420 -2.73 -16.85 -10.32
CA ARG A 420 -1.39 -17.04 -10.91
C ARG A 420 -0.56 -18.10 -10.21
N PHE A 421 -0.89 -18.43 -8.95
CA PHE A 421 -0.24 -19.48 -8.18
C PHE A 421 -0.99 -20.82 -8.25
N GLY A 422 -1.92 -20.98 -9.19
CA GLY A 422 -2.65 -22.25 -9.40
C GLY A 422 -3.92 -22.41 -8.56
N ALA A 423 -4.30 -21.41 -7.76
CA ALA A 423 -5.49 -21.49 -6.92
C ALA A 423 -6.79 -21.25 -7.70
N THR A 424 -7.82 -22.03 -7.38
CA THR A 424 -9.21 -21.74 -7.74
C THR A 424 -9.80 -20.76 -6.72
N VAL A 425 -10.01 -19.51 -7.12
CA VAL A 425 -10.50 -18.46 -6.21
C VAL A 425 -12.02 -18.29 -6.32
N LYS A 426 -12.73 -18.57 -5.22
CA LYS A 426 -14.18 -18.40 -5.07
C LYS A 426 -14.45 -17.12 -4.26
N THR A 427 -14.99 -16.08 -4.89
CA THR A 427 -15.26 -14.80 -4.22
C THR A 427 -16.71 -14.66 -3.78
N VAL A 428 -16.94 -14.18 -2.55
CA VAL A 428 -18.27 -13.86 -2.02
C VAL A 428 -18.32 -12.38 -1.64
N ALA A 429 -19.20 -11.61 -2.28
CA ALA A 429 -19.40 -10.21 -1.93
C ALA A 429 -20.34 -10.16 -0.71
N VAL A 430 -19.80 -9.85 0.47
CA VAL A 430 -20.55 -9.90 1.75
C VAL A 430 -21.04 -8.52 2.19
N TYR A 431 -20.51 -7.46 1.59
CA TYR A 431 -20.98 -6.10 1.82
C TYR A 431 -20.75 -5.20 0.60
N ASP A 432 -21.46 -4.09 0.56
CA ASP A 432 -21.21 -2.99 -0.36
C ASP A 432 -20.91 -1.70 0.39
N ILE A 433 -20.36 -0.72 -0.32
CA ILE A 433 -20.17 0.65 0.15
C ILE A 433 -21.01 1.54 -0.75
N LEU A 434 -22.12 2.04 -0.21
CA LEU A 434 -23.12 2.84 -0.93
C LEU A 434 -23.23 4.24 -0.35
N MET A 435 -24.02 5.10 -0.99
CA MET A 435 -24.51 6.33 -0.39
C MET A 435 -25.60 6.00 0.65
N PRO A 436 -25.54 6.56 1.87
CA PRO A 436 -26.59 6.35 2.87
C PRO A 436 -27.95 6.88 2.41
N ALA A 437 -29.01 6.39 3.04
CA ALA A 437 -30.34 6.98 2.91
C ALA A 437 -30.33 8.43 3.45
N LYS A 438 -31.05 9.34 2.81
CA LYS A 438 -31.08 10.75 3.25
C LYS A 438 -31.62 10.87 4.67
N GLU A 439 -32.56 10.01 5.04
CA GLU A 439 -33.18 9.94 6.35
C GLU A 439 -32.17 9.55 7.44
N SER A 440 -31.17 8.71 7.12
CA SER A 440 -30.17 8.26 8.09
C SER A 440 -29.12 9.32 8.43
N VAL A 441 -29.10 10.44 7.69
CA VAL A 441 -28.19 11.57 7.90
C VAL A 441 -28.93 12.90 8.08
N ALA A 442 -30.24 12.85 8.39
CA ALA A 442 -31.09 14.03 8.45
C ALA A 442 -30.64 15.02 9.54
N GLU A 443 -30.20 14.53 10.69
CA GLU A 443 -29.69 15.36 11.78
C GLU A 443 -28.40 16.08 11.38
N GLU A 444 -27.47 15.39 10.72
CA GLU A 444 -26.23 15.98 10.23
C GLU A 444 -26.48 17.00 9.12
N ILE A 445 -27.43 16.72 8.21
CA ILE A 445 -27.87 17.69 7.18
C ILE A 445 -28.35 18.97 7.86
N GLU A 446 -29.23 18.86 8.84
CA GLU A 446 -29.79 20.03 9.52
C GLU A 446 -28.74 20.79 10.33
N LYS A 447 -27.85 20.06 11.00
CA LYS A 447 -26.71 20.65 11.71
C LYS A 447 -25.80 21.43 10.77
N ILE A 448 -25.52 20.94 9.56
CA ILE A 448 -24.71 21.63 8.56
C ILE A 448 -25.42 22.88 8.03
N ARG A 449 -26.74 22.82 7.81
CA ARG A 449 -27.53 23.95 7.32
C ARG A 449 -27.62 25.10 8.33
N THR A 450 -27.70 24.77 9.62
CA THR A 450 -27.87 25.75 10.71
C THR A 450 -26.54 26.26 11.28
N SER A 451 -25.43 25.56 11.06
CA SER A 451 -24.11 25.92 11.58
C SER A 451 -23.32 26.82 10.62
N LYS A 452 -22.54 27.74 11.18
CA LYS A 452 -21.46 28.40 10.42
C LYS A 452 -20.31 27.42 10.21
N ILE A 453 -20.13 26.96 8.98
CA ILE A 453 -19.05 26.03 8.62
C ILE A 453 -17.81 26.79 8.17
N ASP A 454 -16.68 26.62 8.87
CA ASP A 454 -15.40 27.18 8.46
C ASP A 454 -14.74 26.34 7.36
N TRP A 455 -14.80 25.01 7.48
CA TRP A 455 -14.13 24.08 6.56
C TRP A 455 -14.99 22.87 6.19
N TYR A 456 -14.92 22.48 4.93
CA TYR A 456 -15.32 21.14 4.46
C TYR A 456 -14.07 20.35 4.08
N LEU A 457 -13.94 19.13 4.59
CA LEU A 457 -12.86 18.20 4.29
C LEU A 457 -13.41 16.96 3.58
N PHE A 458 -13.09 16.84 2.29
CA PHE A 458 -13.49 15.69 1.46
C PHE A 458 -12.34 14.71 1.29
N THR A 459 -12.61 13.42 1.52
CA THR A 459 -11.61 12.34 1.51
C THR A 459 -11.63 11.47 0.26
N SER A 460 -12.60 11.66 -0.62
CA SER A 460 -12.61 11.06 -1.96
C SER A 460 -13.55 11.83 -2.90
N PRO A 461 -13.42 11.66 -4.23
CA PRO A 461 -14.41 12.14 -5.18
C PRO A 461 -15.84 11.67 -4.86
N SER A 462 -16.00 10.41 -4.47
CA SER A 462 -17.32 9.84 -4.14
C SER A 462 -17.94 10.49 -2.90
N THR A 463 -17.16 10.76 -1.85
CA THR A 463 -17.70 11.46 -0.67
C THR A 463 -18.16 12.88 -0.98
N TYR A 464 -17.50 13.57 -1.93
CA TYR A 464 -17.91 14.90 -2.37
C TYR A 464 -19.21 14.86 -3.16
N GLN A 465 -19.31 13.95 -4.13
CA GLN A 465 -20.51 13.79 -4.94
C GLN A 465 -21.72 13.37 -4.11
N ASN A 466 -21.54 12.38 -3.22
CA ASN A 466 -22.60 11.93 -2.33
C ASN A 466 -23.03 13.05 -1.36
N PHE A 467 -22.08 13.85 -0.86
CA PHE A 467 -22.42 15.03 -0.06
C PHE A 467 -23.31 16.01 -0.83
N LEU A 468 -22.98 16.33 -2.10
CA LEU A 468 -23.82 17.21 -2.91
C LEU A 468 -25.22 16.62 -3.12
N ALA A 469 -25.32 15.31 -3.36
CA ALA A 469 -26.59 14.62 -3.57
C ALA A 469 -27.45 14.61 -2.29
N LEU A 470 -26.88 14.20 -1.15
CA LEU A 470 -27.58 14.14 0.14
C LEU A 470 -28.06 15.51 0.63
N MET A 471 -27.24 16.55 0.41
CA MET A 471 -27.58 17.93 0.77
C MET A 471 -28.47 18.63 -0.28
N GLU A 472 -28.72 17.97 -1.43
CA GLU A 472 -29.46 18.49 -2.58
C GLU A 472 -28.89 19.80 -3.15
N ILE A 473 -27.56 19.89 -3.20
CA ILE A 473 -26.86 21.09 -3.64
C ILE A 473 -26.79 21.12 -5.17
N THR A 474 -27.64 21.95 -5.78
CA THR A 474 -27.66 22.20 -7.23
C THR A 474 -26.66 23.26 -7.68
N LYS A 475 -26.22 24.14 -6.77
CA LYS A 475 -25.27 25.22 -7.03
C LYS A 475 -24.08 25.19 -6.05
N PRO A 476 -23.12 24.27 -6.24
CA PRO A 476 -22.01 24.07 -5.30
C PRO A 476 -21.21 25.34 -5.00
N ARG A 477 -20.96 26.19 -6.01
CA ARG A 477 -20.21 27.45 -5.83
C ARG A 477 -20.90 28.43 -4.86
N GLU A 478 -22.24 28.53 -4.92
CA GLU A 478 -23.01 29.38 -4.02
C GLU A 478 -23.01 28.80 -2.60
N PHE A 479 -23.24 27.49 -2.49
CA PHE A 479 -23.26 26.76 -1.21
C PHE A 479 -21.94 26.91 -0.43
N PHE A 480 -20.81 26.67 -1.07
CA PHE A 480 -19.49 26.74 -0.40
C PHE A 480 -18.93 28.17 -0.30
N GLY A 481 -19.63 29.20 -0.77
CA GLY A 481 -19.06 30.55 -0.95
C GLY A 481 -18.52 31.21 0.32
N LYS A 482 -19.01 30.82 1.50
CA LYS A 482 -18.57 31.34 2.82
C LYS A 482 -17.62 30.42 3.57
N SER A 483 -17.35 29.23 3.04
CA SER A 483 -16.55 28.20 3.70
C SER A 483 -15.28 27.91 2.90
N LYS A 484 -14.33 27.28 3.57
CA LYS A 484 -13.09 26.81 2.95
C LYS A 484 -13.19 25.33 2.63
N ILE A 485 -12.47 24.89 1.61
CA ILE A 485 -12.47 23.49 1.22
C ILE A 485 -11.06 22.91 1.25
N ALA A 486 -10.94 21.79 1.95
CA ALA A 486 -9.78 20.91 1.91
C ALA A 486 -10.16 19.63 1.14
N ALA A 487 -9.37 19.30 0.13
CA ALA A 487 -9.46 18.01 -0.54
C ALA A 487 -8.28 17.15 -0.11
N ILE A 488 -8.50 15.88 0.21
CA ILE A 488 -7.43 15.00 0.69
C ILE A 488 -6.30 14.81 -0.33
N GLY A 489 -6.62 14.89 -1.63
CA GLY A 489 -5.68 14.61 -2.70
C GLY A 489 -6.16 15.07 -4.08
N PRO A 490 -5.32 14.94 -5.12
CA PRO A 490 -5.53 15.51 -6.45
C PRO A 490 -6.84 15.08 -7.11
N THR A 491 -7.19 13.80 -7.05
CA THR A 491 -8.43 13.30 -7.67
C THR A 491 -9.68 13.90 -7.03
N THR A 492 -9.66 14.11 -5.71
CA THR A 492 -10.75 14.74 -4.97
C THR A 492 -10.81 16.23 -5.30
N LYS A 493 -9.63 16.88 -5.38
CA LYS A 493 -9.51 18.27 -5.81
C LYS A 493 -10.12 18.48 -7.19
N ASP A 494 -9.76 17.64 -8.15
CA ASP A 494 -10.27 17.72 -9.53
C ASP A 494 -11.79 17.53 -9.56
N ALA A 495 -12.33 16.59 -8.78
CA ALA A 495 -13.78 16.38 -8.68
C ALA A 495 -14.53 17.61 -8.15
N ILE A 496 -13.95 18.31 -7.16
CA ILE A 496 -14.51 19.55 -6.59
C ILE A 496 -14.37 20.71 -7.59
N GLU A 497 -13.21 20.89 -8.22
CA GLU A 497 -12.98 22.02 -9.13
C GLU A 497 -13.82 21.94 -10.41
N ARG A 498 -14.19 20.72 -10.85
CA ARG A 498 -15.13 20.49 -11.97
C ARG A 498 -16.51 21.10 -11.74
N THR A 499 -16.95 21.28 -10.49
CA THR A 499 -18.22 21.93 -10.16
C THR A 499 -18.07 23.45 -9.96
N ARG A 500 -16.93 24.03 -10.38
CA ARG A 500 -16.55 25.44 -10.24
C ARG A 500 -16.37 25.89 -8.78
N VAL A 501 -16.07 24.94 -7.90
CA VAL A 501 -15.76 25.20 -6.50
C VAL A 501 -14.25 25.23 -6.31
N ARG A 502 -13.74 26.24 -5.62
CA ARG A 502 -12.30 26.35 -5.34
C ARG A 502 -11.92 25.44 -4.18
N VAL A 503 -10.83 24.70 -4.33
CA VAL A 503 -10.17 24.02 -3.22
C VAL A 503 -9.09 24.94 -2.64
N ASP A 504 -9.18 25.24 -1.34
CA ASP A 504 -8.21 26.10 -0.65
C ASP A 504 -6.97 25.33 -0.19
N VAL A 505 -7.13 24.04 0.15
CA VAL A 505 -6.06 23.19 0.70
C VAL A 505 -6.08 21.81 0.06
N VAL A 506 -4.91 21.35 -0.41
CA VAL A 506 -4.64 19.94 -0.67
C VAL A 506 -3.34 19.59 0.05
N PRO A 507 -3.36 18.63 0.99
CA PRO A 507 -2.14 18.23 1.68
C PRO A 507 -1.19 17.51 0.72
N LYS A 508 0.10 17.55 1.02
CA LYS A 508 1.11 16.82 0.24
C LYS A 508 0.96 15.31 0.35
N LYS A 509 0.52 14.83 1.53
CA LYS A 509 0.08 13.44 1.76
C LYS A 509 -1.42 13.34 1.85
N PHE A 510 -1.98 12.26 1.33
CA PHE A 510 -3.42 12.06 1.25
C PHE A 510 -3.97 11.36 2.51
N ALA A 511 -3.78 11.99 3.67
CA ALA A 511 -4.27 11.53 4.97
C ALA A 511 -4.95 12.66 5.76
N VAL A 512 -5.99 12.34 6.54
CA VAL A 512 -6.84 13.35 7.23
C VAL A 512 -6.01 14.21 8.17
N THR A 513 -5.09 13.60 8.93
CA THR A 513 -4.14 14.30 9.81
C THR A 513 -3.31 15.35 9.07
N HIS A 514 -2.91 15.06 7.83
CA HIS A 514 -2.14 15.97 7.00
C HIS A 514 -3.01 17.07 6.38
N ALA A 515 -4.26 16.75 6.03
CA ALA A 515 -5.24 17.75 5.62
C ALA A 515 -5.47 18.76 6.74
N VAL A 516 -5.66 18.30 7.98
CA VAL A 516 -5.84 19.16 9.16
C VAL A 516 -4.59 20.01 9.42
N ALA A 517 -3.39 19.43 9.37
CA ALA A 517 -2.16 20.21 9.49
C ALA A 517 -2.04 21.28 8.37
N SER A 518 -2.51 20.98 7.17
CA SER A 518 -2.52 21.93 6.05
C SER A 518 -3.58 23.03 6.24
N ILE A 519 -4.73 22.71 6.85
CA ILE A 519 -5.72 23.69 7.29
C ILE A 519 -5.13 24.62 8.37
N GLU A 520 -4.38 24.09 9.34
CA GLU A 520 -3.68 24.92 10.33
C GLU A 520 -2.69 25.88 9.69
N ASN A 521 -1.90 25.38 8.73
CA ASN A 521 -0.92 26.18 7.98
C ASN A 521 -1.57 27.24 7.08
N TYR A 522 -2.81 27.03 6.62
CA TYR A 522 -3.54 28.04 5.85
C TYR A 522 -3.68 29.37 6.61
N TYR A 523 -3.79 29.33 7.95
CA TYR A 523 -3.88 30.52 8.80
C TYR A 523 -2.53 31.22 9.05
N THR A 524 -1.40 30.59 8.75
CA THR A 524 -0.06 31.16 8.94
C THR A 524 0.57 31.63 7.63
N SER A 525 0.21 31.01 6.50
CA SER A 525 0.72 31.36 5.17
C SER A 525 -0.31 30.98 4.11
N PRO A 526 -1.34 31.81 3.85
CA PRO A 526 -2.34 31.50 2.84
C PRO A 526 -1.67 31.41 1.46
N PRO A 527 -2.04 30.42 0.62
CA PRO A 527 -1.44 30.26 -0.69
C PRO A 527 -1.67 31.50 -1.56
N GLN A 528 -0.61 31.99 -2.22
CA GLN A 528 -0.68 33.10 -3.17
C GLN A 528 -1.69 32.77 -4.29
N LYS A 529 -2.57 33.73 -4.61
CA LYS A 529 -3.54 33.61 -5.71
C LYS A 529 -2.81 33.36 -7.04
N LYS A 530 -2.76 32.11 -7.49
CA LYS A 530 -2.49 31.76 -8.90
C LYS A 530 -3.57 30.80 -9.38
N LEU A 531 -4.46 31.30 -10.23
CA LEU A 531 -5.32 30.49 -11.09
C LEU A 531 -4.51 30.17 -12.35
N PRO A 532 -4.24 28.90 -12.69
CA PRO A 532 -3.87 28.56 -14.04
C PRO A 532 -5.13 28.62 -14.91
N LYS A 533 -5.14 29.53 -15.90
CA LYS A 533 -6.05 29.44 -17.04
C LYS A 533 -5.61 28.24 -17.90
N SER A 534 -6.60 27.53 -18.44
CA SER A 534 -6.54 26.57 -19.55
C SER A 534 -5.61 25.36 -19.41
N GLN A 535 -6.19 24.22 -19.02
CA GLN A 535 -5.97 22.91 -19.67
C GLN A 535 -6.81 21.85 -18.94
N TYR A 536 -8.07 21.70 -19.33
CA TYR A 536 -8.84 20.51 -18.99
C TYR A 536 -9.64 20.09 -20.23
N GLN A 537 -9.10 19.08 -20.93
CA GLN A 537 -9.88 18.31 -21.89
C GLN A 537 -10.86 17.43 -21.11
N ALA A 538 -12.10 17.41 -21.57
CA ALA A 538 -13.17 16.60 -21.01
C ALA A 538 -12.93 15.12 -21.30
N SER A 539 -12.93 14.29 -20.25
CA SER A 539 -13.21 12.86 -20.39
C SER A 539 -13.65 12.25 -19.06
N ALA A 540 -14.69 11.41 -19.15
CA ALA A 540 -15.37 10.59 -18.13
C ALA A 540 -16.46 11.28 -17.29
N GLN A 541 -17.71 11.13 -17.74
CA GLN A 541 -18.90 11.19 -16.89
C GLN A 541 -18.80 10.05 -15.85
N PHE A 542 -18.77 10.40 -14.57
CA PHE A 542 -18.92 9.46 -13.47
C PHE A 542 -20.37 9.52 -13.00
N GLN A 543 -21.08 8.38 -13.01
CA GLN A 543 -22.44 8.28 -12.49
C GLN A 543 -22.41 8.16 -10.95
N PRO A 544 -23.18 8.96 -10.20
CA PRO A 544 -23.31 8.80 -8.75
C PRO A 544 -23.85 7.39 -8.42
N GLN A 545 -23.38 6.79 -7.33
CA GLN A 545 -23.94 5.53 -6.84
C GLN A 545 -25.39 5.78 -6.42
N HIS A 546 -26.34 5.24 -7.18
CA HIS A 546 -27.76 5.45 -6.96
C HIS A 546 -28.17 4.97 -5.54
N PRO A 547 -29.04 5.71 -4.84
CA PRO A 547 -29.66 5.19 -3.63
C PRO A 547 -30.46 3.92 -3.98
N PRO A 548 -30.63 2.97 -3.04
CA PRO A 548 -31.42 1.77 -3.30
C PRO A 548 -32.84 2.17 -3.69
N GLU A 549 -33.25 1.82 -4.90
CA GLU A 549 -34.66 1.87 -5.28
C GLU A 549 -35.44 1.03 -4.25
N LYS A 550 -36.50 1.61 -3.67
CA LYS A 550 -37.45 0.90 -2.81
C LYS A 550 -38.11 -0.22 -3.62
N LYS A 551 -37.44 -1.37 -3.78
CA LYS A 551 -38.11 -2.64 -4.08
C LYS A 551 -38.85 -3.05 -2.82
N VAL A 552 -40.09 -2.56 -2.73
CA VAL A 552 -41.10 -3.11 -1.83
C VAL A 552 -41.30 -4.57 -2.25
N ILE A 553 -40.59 -5.48 -1.59
CA ILE A 553 -40.85 -6.91 -1.68
C ILE A 553 -42.18 -7.12 -0.95
N ARG A 554 -43.29 -7.08 -1.69
CA ARG A 554 -44.59 -7.54 -1.19
C ARG A 554 -44.48 -9.04 -0.91
N TYR A 555 -44.34 -9.38 0.37
CA TYR A 555 -44.58 -10.72 0.88
C TYR A 555 -46.05 -11.10 0.60
N VAL A 556 -46.28 -11.94 -0.41
CA VAL A 556 -47.57 -12.60 -0.59
C VAL A 556 -47.53 -13.90 0.21
N LEU A 557 -48.08 -13.86 1.42
CA LEU A 557 -48.50 -15.04 2.16
C LEU A 557 -49.66 -15.71 1.41
N LYS A 558 -49.36 -16.60 0.45
CA LYS A 558 -50.36 -17.55 -0.06
C LYS A 558 -50.48 -18.71 0.94
N LYS A 559 -51.43 -18.56 1.88
CA LYS A 559 -52.04 -19.67 2.60
C LYS A 559 -52.52 -20.71 1.58
N ARG A 560 -51.90 -21.89 1.56
CA ARG A 560 -52.51 -23.09 0.96
C ARG A 560 -53.69 -23.50 1.86
N LYS A 561 -54.91 -23.42 1.33
CA LYS A 561 -56.06 -24.23 1.80
C LYS A 561 -56.16 -25.48 0.91
N PRO A 562 -56.62 -26.63 1.44
CA PRO A 562 -56.64 -27.90 0.72
C PRO A 562 -57.89 -28.11 -0.14
N LYS A 563 -57.74 -29.01 -1.13
CA LYS A 563 -58.70 -29.89 -1.86
C LYS A 563 -60.15 -29.42 -2.10
N ASN A 564 -60.61 -29.55 -3.34
CA ASN A 564 -61.64 -30.53 -3.73
C ASN A 564 -61.88 -30.59 -5.25
N GLU A 565 -61.93 -31.82 -5.76
CA GLU A 565 -62.84 -32.43 -6.74
C GLU A 565 -63.40 -31.58 -7.90
N ASN A 566 -62.93 -31.87 -9.11
CA ASN A 566 -63.64 -32.70 -10.11
C ASN A 566 -62.72 -33.05 -11.28
#